data_AF-A0A4R9BC82-F1
#
_entry.id   AF-A0A4R9BC82-F1
#
_cell.length_a   1.000
_cell.length_b   1.000
_cell.length_c   1.000
_cell.angle_alpha   90.00
_cell.angle_beta   90.00
_cell.angle_gamma   90.00
#
_symmetry.space_group_name_H-M   'P 1'
#
loop_
_entity.id
_entity.type
_entity.pdbx_description
1 polymer ?
#
loop_
_entity_poly.entity_id
_entity_poly.type
_entity_poly.pdbx_seq_one_letter_code
_entity_poly.pdbx_strand_id
1 'polypeptide(L)'
;MTRRGGRPTLPAEDGSTLILTIFYCCVSLVLILGVAAATSLYLERKKLFTLADGAALAGAEAFPLDAVRITAAGVRPELRSADVADAVRDYLASAPHAEFDGLRVSRALSVDGQSATVSLSAHWRPPVLALLLPAGIPLEVTAVARSVFG
;
A
#
# COMPACT_ATOMS: atom_id res chain seq x y z
N MET A 1 -41.19 64.30 37.50
CA MET A 1 -41.44 63.51 36.28
C MET A 1 -40.11 63.04 35.72
N THR A 2 -39.69 61.80 36.02
CA THR A 2 -38.44 61.21 35.52
C THR A 2 -38.77 59.96 34.71
N ARG A 3 -38.69 60.08 33.38
CA ARG A 3 -39.01 59.03 32.42
C ARG A 3 -37.82 58.06 32.35
N ARG A 4 -37.95 56.90 33.00
CA ARG A 4 -36.97 55.80 32.89
C ARG A 4 -36.96 55.30 31.44
N GLY A 5 -35.88 55.57 30.71
CA GLY A 5 -35.60 54.94 29.43
C GLY A 5 -35.24 53.46 29.66
N GLY A 6 -36.13 52.56 29.24
CA GLY A 6 -35.81 51.14 29.14
C GLY A 6 -34.77 50.95 28.03
N ARG A 7 -33.62 50.35 28.37
CA ARG A 7 -32.67 49.89 27.35
C ARG A 7 -33.28 48.70 26.61
N PRO A 8 -33.22 48.65 25.27
CA PRO A 8 -33.62 47.45 24.54
C PRO A 8 -32.68 46.31 24.91
N THR A 9 -33.23 45.23 25.45
CA THR A 9 -32.55 43.94 25.59
C THR A 9 -32.44 43.32 24.20
N LEU A 10 -31.23 43.21 23.65
CA LEU A 10 -31.01 42.47 22.42
C LEU A 10 -31.37 41.00 22.64
N PRO A 11 -31.98 40.31 21.67
CA PRO A 11 -32.24 38.88 21.77
C PRO A 11 -30.92 38.16 22.00
N ALA A 12 -30.88 37.21 22.93
CA ALA A 12 -29.75 36.31 23.06
C ALA A 12 -29.69 35.44 21.79
N GLU A 13 -28.53 35.43 21.13
CA GLU A 13 -28.22 34.59 19.97
C GLU A 13 -28.16 33.12 20.43
N ASP A 14 -29.32 32.52 20.69
CA ASP A 14 -29.42 31.22 21.35
C ASP A 14 -29.16 30.09 20.34
N GLY A 15 -28.01 29.44 20.47
CA GLY A 15 -27.75 28.07 20.00
C GLY A 15 -27.37 27.87 18.54
N SER A 16 -27.86 28.69 17.60
CA SER A 16 -27.69 28.43 16.14
C SER A 16 -26.24 28.49 15.66
N THR A 17 -25.48 29.49 16.10
CA THR A 17 -24.06 29.63 15.69
C THR A 17 -23.21 28.52 16.31
N LEU A 18 -23.45 28.17 17.58
CA LEU A 18 -22.68 27.15 18.28
C LEU A 18 -22.91 25.74 17.69
N ILE A 19 -24.16 25.38 17.36
CA ILE A 19 -24.44 24.09 16.69
C ILE A 19 -23.81 24.03 15.30
N LEU A 20 -23.88 25.13 14.54
CA LEU A 20 -23.27 25.21 13.21
C LEU A 20 -21.74 25.08 13.30
N THR A 21 -21.10 25.76 14.27
CA THR A 21 -19.65 25.65 14.50
C THR A 21 -19.25 24.23 14.87
N ILE A 22 -19.98 23.56 15.78
CA ILE A 22 -19.69 22.16 16.15
C ILE A 22 -19.84 21.25 14.94
N PHE A 23 -20.91 21.42 14.16
CA PHE A 23 -21.13 20.62 12.95
C PHE A 23 -19.97 20.79 11.95
N TYR A 24 -19.57 22.03 11.64
CA TYR A 24 -18.42 22.28 10.77
C TYR A 24 -17.13 21.71 11.36
N CYS A 25 -16.91 21.82 12.66
CA CYS A 25 -15.75 21.21 13.33
C CYS A 25 -15.74 19.68 13.13
N CYS A 26 -16.87 19.01 13.35
CA CYS A 26 -17.00 17.58 13.11
C CYS A 26 -16.73 17.22 11.64
N VAL A 27 -17.29 17.96 10.69
CA VAL A 27 -17.04 17.75 9.25
C VAL A 27 -15.56 17.95 8.92
N SER A 28 -14.93 19.02 9.41
CA SER A 28 -13.50 19.26 9.23
C SER A 28 -12.65 18.15 9.83
N LEU A 29 -12.99 17.63 11.02
CA LEU A 29 -12.29 16.50 11.63
C LEU A 29 -12.43 15.23 10.79
N VAL A 30 -13.63 14.91 10.32
CA VAL A 30 -13.86 13.76 9.43
C VAL A 30 -13.04 13.89 8.14
N LEU A 31 -12.97 15.08 7.55
CA LEU A 31 -12.17 15.34 6.35
C LEU A 31 -10.67 15.14 6.63
N ILE A 32 -10.15 15.70 7.72
CA ILE A 32 -8.73 15.56 8.09
C ILE A 32 -8.39 14.08 8.32
N LEU A 33 -9.22 13.35 9.08
CA LEU A 33 -9.02 11.93 9.35
C LEU A 33 -9.10 11.10 8.05
N GLY A 34 -10.03 11.43 7.16
CA GLY A 34 -10.18 10.79 5.86
C GLY A 34 -8.96 10.99 4.97
N VAL A 35 -8.44 12.22 4.87
CA VAL A 35 -7.22 12.53 4.11
C VAL A 35 -6.02 11.81 4.71
N ALA A 36 -5.84 11.85 6.03
CA ALA A 36 -4.75 11.14 6.71
C ALA A 36 -4.80 9.63 6.45
N ALA A 37 -6.00 9.03 6.48
CA ALA A 37 -6.19 7.62 6.15
C ALA A 37 -5.86 7.33 4.68
N ALA A 38 -6.31 8.16 3.74
CA ALA A 38 -5.99 8.02 2.32
C ALA A 38 -4.48 8.15 2.04
N THR A 39 -3.79 9.10 2.68
CA THR A 39 -2.34 9.25 2.59
C THR A 39 -1.62 8.04 3.15
N SER A 40 -2.04 7.52 4.31
CA SER A 40 -1.48 6.30 4.91
C SER A 40 -1.63 5.09 3.97
N LEU A 41 -2.83 4.87 3.43
CA LEU A 41 -3.11 3.81 2.45
C LEU A 41 -2.21 3.93 1.22
N TYR A 42 -2.08 5.15 0.69
CA TYR A 42 -1.22 5.41 -0.47
C TYR A 42 0.25 5.08 -0.19
N LEU A 43 0.75 5.49 0.98
CA LEU A 43 2.12 5.18 1.41
C LEU A 43 2.33 3.68 1.57
N GLU A 44 1.39 2.96 2.16
CA GLU A 44 1.51 1.52 2.35
C GLU A 44 1.50 0.76 1.03
N ARG A 45 0.62 1.14 0.10
CA ARG A 45 0.63 0.61 -1.27
C ARG A 45 1.97 0.88 -1.97
N LYS A 46 2.55 2.07 -1.78
CA LYS A 46 3.85 2.43 -2.36
C LYS A 46 4.99 1.59 -1.78
N LYS A 47 5.00 1.40 -0.45
CA LYS A 47 5.98 0.52 0.21
C LYS A 47 5.86 -0.92 -0.28
N LEU A 48 4.64 -1.44 -0.37
CA LEU A 48 4.38 -2.80 -0.87
C LEU A 48 4.85 -2.95 -2.32
N PHE A 49 4.63 -1.93 -3.16
CA PHE A 49 5.14 -1.92 -4.53
C PHE A 49 6.67 -1.94 -4.57
N THR A 50 7.35 -1.13 -3.74
CA THR A 50 8.82 -1.16 -3.64
C THR A 50 9.34 -2.54 -3.21
N LEU A 51 8.66 -3.21 -2.28
CA LEU A 51 9.00 -4.56 -1.88
C LEU A 51 8.79 -5.57 -3.02
N ALA A 52 7.68 -5.46 -3.75
CA ALA A 52 7.40 -6.30 -4.90
C ALA A 52 8.41 -6.10 -6.03
N ASP A 53 8.84 -4.85 -6.27
CA ASP A 53 9.85 -4.50 -7.27
C ASP A 53 11.22 -5.09 -6.92
N GLY A 54 11.64 -4.97 -5.65
CA GLY A 54 12.86 -5.61 -5.16
C GLY A 54 12.80 -7.14 -5.25
N ALA A 55 11.65 -7.73 -4.93
CA ALA A 55 11.43 -9.18 -5.08
C ALA A 55 11.44 -9.62 -6.55
N ALA A 56 10.83 -8.84 -7.45
CA ALA A 56 10.86 -9.09 -8.89
C ALA A 56 12.30 -9.01 -9.42
N LEU A 57 13.08 -8.02 -8.98
CA LEU A 57 14.49 -7.89 -9.35
C LEU A 57 15.30 -9.10 -8.87
N ALA A 58 15.15 -9.51 -7.60
CA ALA A 58 15.80 -10.71 -7.07
C ALA A 58 15.40 -11.97 -7.85
N GLY A 59 14.13 -12.08 -8.25
CA GLY A 59 13.64 -13.16 -9.10
C GLY A 59 14.18 -13.11 -10.53
N ALA A 60 14.41 -11.91 -11.09
CA ALA A 60 14.99 -11.76 -12.43
C ALA A 60 16.49 -12.10 -12.46
N GLU A 61 17.19 -11.89 -11.35
CA GLU A 61 18.60 -12.25 -11.15
C GLU A 61 18.79 -13.73 -10.73
N ALA A 62 17.69 -14.47 -10.55
CA ALA A 62 17.71 -15.89 -10.21
C ALA A 62 18.06 -16.76 -11.43
N PHE A 63 19.28 -16.60 -11.94
CA PHE A 63 19.82 -17.50 -12.96
C PHE A 63 20.40 -18.73 -12.28
N PRO A 64 19.90 -19.94 -12.58
CA PRO A 64 20.51 -21.14 -12.03
C PRO A 64 21.93 -21.27 -12.61
N LEU A 65 22.93 -21.41 -11.74
CA LEU A 65 24.32 -21.65 -12.15
C LEU A 65 24.49 -22.98 -12.91
N ASP A 66 23.48 -23.85 -12.87
CA ASP A 66 23.38 -25.16 -13.49
C ASP A 66 22.45 -25.23 -14.72
N ALA A 67 21.79 -24.13 -15.12
CA ALA A 67 20.85 -24.09 -16.26
C ALA A 67 21.52 -23.83 -17.63
N VAL A 68 22.60 -24.54 -17.92
CA VAL A 68 23.19 -24.58 -19.27
C VAL A 68 22.46 -25.64 -20.09
N ARG A 69 21.43 -25.26 -20.86
CA ARG A 69 20.93 -26.09 -21.97
C ARG A 69 21.47 -25.56 -23.30
N ILE A 70 22.12 -26.45 -24.05
CA ILE A 70 22.52 -26.22 -25.44
C ILE A 70 21.24 -26.32 -26.28
N THR A 71 20.72 -25.19 -26.76
CA THR A 71 19.69 -25.17 -27.81
C THR A 71 20.36 -25.08 -29.18
N ALA A 72 19.67 -25.50 -30.24
CA ALA A 72 20.20 -25.50 -31.61
C ALA A 72 20.62 -24.11 -32.15
N ALA A 73 20.31 -23.03 -31.41
CA ALA A 73 20.65 -21.64 -31.74
C ALA A 73 21.67 -21.01 -30.77
N GLY A 74 22.20 -21.75 -29.78
CA GLY A 74 23.16 -21.27 -28.78
C GLY A 74 22.76 -21.63 -27.33
N VAL A 75 23.71 -21.46 -26.40
CA VAL A 75 23.44 -21.58 -24.95
C VAL A 75 22.79 -20.28 -24.48
N ARG A 76 21.53 -20.34 -24.06
CA ARG A 76 20.90 -19.23 -23.31
C ARG A 76 20.24 -19.77 -22.06
N PRO A 77 20.52 -19.19 -20.88
CA PRO A 77 19.82 -19.57 -19.66
C PRO A 77 18.34 -19.17 -19.79
N GLU A 78 17.45 -20.08 -19.41
CA GLU A 78 16.00 -19.86 -19.40
C GLU A 78 15.55 -19.69 -17.95
N LEU A 79 14.86 -18.59 -17.65
CA LEU A 79 14.38 -18.30 -16.30
C LEU A 79 13.14 -19.16 -16.00
N ARG A 80 13.22 -20.08 -15.04
CA ARG A 80 12.08 -20.93 -14.65
C ARG A 80 11.30 -20.31 -13.51
N SER A 81 9.98 -20.46 -13.54
CA SER A 81 9.10 -19.96 -12.48
C SER A 81 9.39 -20.53 -11.09
N ALA A 82 9.96 -21.73 -10.99
CA ALA A 82 10.38 -22.32 -9.71
C ALA A 82 11.55 -21.55 -9.10
N ASP A 83 12.58 -21.25 -9.90
CA ASP A 83 13.77 -20.51 -9.48
C ASP A 83 13.41 -19.07 -9.08
N VAL A 84 12.48 -18.45 -9.81
CA VAL A 84 11.90 -17.13 -9.46
C VAL A 84 11.18 -17.19 -8.10
N ALA A 85 10.36 -18.21 -7.86
CA ALA A 85 9.59 -18.32 -6.63
C ALA A 85 10.48 -18.56 -5.39
N ASP A 86 11.55 -19.33 -5.55
CA ASP A 86 12.51 -19.57 -4.46
C ASP A 86 13.36 -18.33 -4.17
N ALA A 87 13.87 -17.65 -5.20
CA ALA A 87 14.61 -16.39 -5.02
C ALA A 87 13.76 -15.28 -4.41
N VAL A 88 12.48 -15.17 -4.79
CA VAL A 88 11.53 -14.24 -4.17
C VAL A 88 11.31 -14.57 -2.69
N ARG A 89 11.21 -15.85 -2.34
CA ARG A 89 11.03 -16.29 -0.94
C ARG A 89 12.25 -15.94 -0.10
N ASP A 90 13.45 -16.18 -0.62
CA ASP A 90 14.71 -15.86 0.06
C ASP A 90 14.91 -14.35 0.21
N TYR A 91 14.56 -13.57 -0.82
CA TYR A 91 14.55 -12.11 -0.73
C TYR A 91 13.60 -11.61 0.35
N LEU A 92 12.37 -12.11 0.38
CA LEU A 92 11.40 -11.71 1.41
C LEU A 92 11.85 -12.13 2.81
N ALA A 93 12.49 -13.30 2.97
CA ALA A 93 13.02 -13.74 4.26
C ALA A 93 14.14 -12.83 4.81
N SER A 94 14.90 -12.16 3.94
CA SER A 94 15.97 -11.25 4.32
C SER A 94 15.53 -9.78 4.39
N ALA A 95 14.51 -9.39 3.62
CA ALA A 95 13.98 -8.03 3.62
C ALA A 95 13.13 -7.74 4.87
N PRO A 96 13.26 -6.57 5.52
CA PRO A 96 12.35 -6.18 6.60
C PRO A 96 10.93 -5.97 6.07
N HIS A 97 9.97 -6.78 6.53
CA HIS A 97 8.57 -6.70 6.09
C HIS A 97 7.54 -6.89 7.22
N ALA A 98 7.99 -6.85 8.48
CA ALA A 98 7.12 -7.03 9.66
C ALA A 98 6.08 -5.91 9.85
N GLU A 99 6.21 -4.80 9.12
CA GLU A 99 5.21 -3.72 9.10
C GLU A 99 3.93 -4.08 8.34
N PHE A 100 3.96 -5.09 7.46
CA PHE A 100 2.80 -5.50 6.67
C PHE A 100 2.00 -6.60 7.38
N ASP A 101 0.69 -6.39 7.49
CA ASP A 101 -0.22 -7.38 8.03
C ASP A 101 -0.64 -8.41 6.96
N GLY A 102 -0.42 -9.69 7.22
CA GLY A 102 -0.81 -10.78 6.32
C GLY A 102 -0.16 -10.71 4.92
N LEU A 103 1.10 -10.28 4.85
CA LEU A 103 1.89 -10.28 3.61
C LEU A 103 1.98 -11.70 3.04
N ARG A 104 1.65 -11.84 1.76
CA ARG A 104 1.73 -13.11 1.03
C ARG A 104 2.09 -12.88 -0.43
N VAL A 105 2.82 -13.83 -1.01
CA VAL A 105 3.09 -13.90 -2.45
C VAL A 105 1.88 -14.52 -3.14
N SER A 106 1.13 -13.76 -3.94
CA SER A 106 0.01 -14.30 -4.73
C SER A 106 0.49 -14.93 -6.04
N ARG A 107 1.60 -14.44 -6.59
CA ARG A 107 2.20 -14.96 -7.83
C ARG A 107 3.69 -14.66 -7.87
N ALA A 108 4.49 -15.63 -8.30
CA ALA A 108 5.90 -15.44 -8.64
C ALA A 108 6.24 -16.37 -9.81
N LEU A 109 6.39 -15.83 -11.01
CA LEU A 109 6.60 -16.62 -12.22
C LEU A 109 7.35 -15.85 -13.30
N SER A 110 7.96 -16.56 -14.24
CA SER A 110 8.46 -15.98 -15.49
C SER A 110 7.51 -16.30 -16.63
N VAL A 111 6.95 -15.27 -17.29
CA VAL A 111 6.05 -15.43 -18.44
C VAL A 111 6.83 -15.62 -19.74
N ASP A 112 7.90 -14.84 -19.91
CA ASP A 112 8.66 -14.75 -21.16
C ASP A 112 10.01 -15.49 -21.09
N GLY A 113 10.30 -16.21 -20.00
CA GLY A 113 11.60 -16.84 -19.74
C GLY A 113 12.76 -15.86 -19.51
N GLN A 114 12.49 -14.56 -19.52
CA GLN A 114 13.47 -13.47 -19.38
C GLN A 114 13.10 -12.41 -18.34
N SER A 115 11.82 -12.36 -17.95
CA SER A 115 11.31 -11.39 -16.97
C SER A 115 10.67 -12.13 -15.81
N ALA A 116 10.86 -11.65 -14.59
CA ALA A 116 10.20 -12.14 -13.39
C ALA A 116 9.00 -11.24 -13.05
N THR A 117 7.82 -11.84 -12.95
CA THR A 117 6.56 -11.19 -12.55
C THR A 117 6.20 -11.65 -11.14
N VAL A 118 6.15 -10.70 -10.21
CA VAL A 118 5.85 -10.95 -8.80
C VAL A 118 4.65 -10.15 -8.37
N SER A 119 3.65 -10.82 -7.80
CA SER A 119 2.47 -10.22 -7.19
C SER A 119 2.49 -10.47 -5.69
N LEU A 120 2.41 -9.39 -4.91
CA LEU A 120 2.34 -9.40 -3.46
C LEU A 120 0.98 -8.88 -3.01
N SER A 121 0.48 -9.44 -1.91
CA SER A 121 -0.74 -8.96 -1.27
C SER A 121 -0.57 -8.85 0.24
N ALA A 122 -1.21 -7.84 0.82
CA ALA A 122 -1.17 -7.53 2.25
C ALA A 122 -2.53 -6.93 2.68
N HIS A 123 -2.71 -6.67 3.97
CA HIS A 123 -3.88 -5.99 4.51
C HIS A 123 -3.48 -4.65 5.10
N TRP A 124 -4.12 -3.58 4.65
CA TRP A 124 -3.96 -2.25 5.21
C TRP A 124 -4.92 -2.04 6.37
N ARG A 125 -4.41 -1.50 7.50
CA ARG A 125 -5.23 -1.11 8.66
C ARG A 125 -5.23 0.41 8.82
N PRO A 126 -6.41 1.07 8.82
CA PRO A 126 -6.48 2.52 8.97
C PRO A 126 -5.93 2.99 10.33
N PRO A 127 -5.00 3.97 10.39
CA PRO A 127 -4.33 4.33 11.64
C PRO A 127 -5.26 4.92 12.73
N VAL A 128 -6.35 5.59 12.33
CA VAL A 128 -7.29 6.25 13.25
C VAL A 128 -8.69 5.64 13.22
N LEU A 129 -8.98 4.80 12.21
CA LEU A 129 -10.28 4.19 11.98
C LEU A 129 -10.23 2.65 12.07
N ALA A 130 -9.16 2.08 12.65
CA ALA A 130 -8.98 0.63 12.79
C ALA A 130 -10.12 -0.06 13.55
N LEU A 131 -10.69 0.60 14.57
CA LEU A 131 -11.86 0.08 15.29
C LEU A 131 -13.12 0.02 14.43
N LEU A 132 -13.24 0.91 13.44
CA LEU A 132 -14.39 0.96 12.53
C LEU A 132 -14.21 -0.03 11.37
N LEU A 133 -12.97 -0.34 10.96
CA LEU A 133 -12.64 -1.31 9.92
C LEU A 133 -11.66 -2.40 10.46
N PRO A 134 -12.12 -3.31 11.34
CA PRO A 134 -11.25 -4.30 11.97
C PRO A 134 -10.66 -5.32 10.99
N ALA A 135 -11.35 -5.59 9.87
CA ALA A 135 -10.88 -6.49 8.83
C ALA A 135 -9.78 -5.87 7.92
N GLY A 136 -9.57 -4.55 7.98
CA GLY A 136 -8.70 -3.83 7.06
C GLY A 136 -9.18 -3.86 5.60
N ILE A 137 -8.32 -3.38 4.69
CA ILE A 137 -8.56 -3.40 3.25
C ILE A 137 -7.46 -4.22 2.57
N PRO A 138 -7.78 -5.21 1.72
CA PRO A 138 -6.77 -5.97 1.00
C PRO A 138 -6.07 -5.07 -0.02
N LEU A 139 -4.73 -5.15 -0.05
CA LEU A 139 -3.87 -4.55 -1.05
C LEU A 139 -3.25 -5.64 -1.89
N GLU A 140 -3.18 -5.40 -3.20
CA GLU A 140 -2.44 -6.23 -4.13
C GLU A 140 -1.65 -5.35 -5.08
N VAL A 141 -0.39 -5.71 -5.30
CA VAL A 141 0.51 -5.05 -6.24
C VAL A 141 1.19 -6.10 -7.09
N THR A 142 1.46 -5.76 -8.34
CA THR A 142 2.25 -6.60 -9.26
C THR A 142 3.41 -5.77 -9.76
N ALA A 143 4.61 -6.34 -9.70
CA ALA A 143 5.83 -5.79 -10.24
C ALA A 143 6.43 -6.76 -11.26
N VAL A 144 7.09 -6.21 -12.27
CA VAL A 144 7.75 -6.97 -13.33
C VAL A 144 9.16 -6.43 -13.48
N ALA A 145 10.15 -7.30 -13.34
CA ALA A 145 11.55 -6.97 -13.57
C ALA A 145 12.10 -7.86 -14.69
N ARG A 146 13.01 -7.31 -15.49
CA ARG A 146 13.73 -8.04 -16.53
C ARG A 146 15.21 -7.94 -16.25
N SER A 147 15.92 -9.06 -16.36
CA SER A 147 17.38 -9.01 -16.26
C SER A 147 17.99 -8.56 -17.58
N VAL A 148 18.90 -7.60 -17.49
CA VAL A 148 19.67 -7.07 -18.61
C VAL A 148 21.09 -7.64 -18.57
N PHE A 149 21.23 -8.96 -18.58
CA PHE A 149 22.50 -9.58 -18.96
C PHE A 149 22.60 -9.58 -20.49
N GLY A 150 23.13 -8.48 -21.02
CA GLY A 150 23.55 -8.30 -22.41
C GLY A 150 25.01 -7.87 -22.47
#